data_AF-A0A9P8JQU3-F1
#
_entry.id   AF-A0A9P8JQU3-F1
#
_cell.length_a   1.000
_cell.length_b   1.000
_cell.length_c   1.000
_cell.angle_alpha   90.00
_cell.angle_beta   90.00
_cell.angle_gamma   90.00
#
_symmetry.space_group_name_H-M   'P 1'
#
loop_
_entity.id
_entity.type
_entity.pdbx_description
1 polymer ?
#
loop_
_entity_poly.entity_id
_entity_poly.type
_entity_poly.pdbx_seq_one_letter_code
_entity_poly.pdbx_strand_id
1 'polypeptide(L)'
;MPRPRLTPHLSLHRFKSTTSIKSTDSQSNSRAVSPRRKAEEQGDHKGFNLVLRVQVLEGRNLAPKDKNGTSDPYLVITLGDAREATSVIDKTLNPKWNQTFDLPISGISSLLLEGVCWDKDRFS
;
A
#
# COMPACT_ATOMS: atom_id res chain seq x y z
N MET A 1 -26.05 -10.55 -23.40
CA MET A 1 -24.71 -10.06 -23.80
C MET A 1 -23.65 -10.94 -23.15
N PRO A 2 -22.70 -11.54 -23.89
CA PRO A 2 -21.65 -12.36 -23.31
C PRO A 2 -20.47 -11.51 -22.79
N ARG A 3 -19.83 -11.96 -21.71
CA ARG A 3 -18.69 -11.32 -21.02
C ARG A 3 -17.35 -11.54 -21.76
N PRO A 4 -16.40 -10.60 -21.73
CA PRO A 4 -15.04 -10.83 -22.24
C PRO A 4 -14.22 -11.76 -21.33
N ARG A 5 -13.42 -12.66 -21.92
CA ARG A 5 -12.41 -13.47 -21.21
C ARG A 5 -11.05 -12.76 -21.27
N LEU A 6 -10.39 -12.61 -20.12
CA LEU A 6 -9.01 -12.15 -20.04
C LEU A 6 -8.09 -13.37 -20.11
N THR A 7 -7.19 -13.40 -21.11
CA THR A 7 -6.12 -14.39 -21.21
C THR A 7 -4.91 -13.93 -20.38
N PRO A 8 -4.34 -14.76 -19.49
CA PRO A 8 -3.08 -14.44 -18.84
C PRO A 8 -1.94 -14.96 -19.72
N HIS A 9 -1.15 -14.07 -20.32
CA HIS A 9 0.14 -14.46 -20.88
C HIS A 9 1.24 -13.55 -20.35
N LEU A 10 1.74 -13.89 -19.17
CA LEU A 10 2.99 -13.36 -18.63
C LEU A 10 4.15 -14.15 -19.26
N SER A 11 4.88 -13.51 -20.18
CA SER A 11 6.13 -14.03 -20.71
C SER A 11 7.30 -13.55 -19.84
N LEU A 12 7.91 -14.48 -19.10
CA LEU A 12 9.17 -14.28 -18.40
C LEU A 12 10.31 -14.12 -19.42
N HIS A 13 10.83 -12.90 -19.58
CA HIS A 13 12.04 -12.68 -20.36
C HIS A 13 13.26 -13.00 -19.51
N ARG A 14 13.88 -14.14 -19.85
CA ARG A 14 15.14 -14.65 -19.34
C ARG A 14 16.30 -13.86 -19.94
N PHE A 15 17.07 -13.18 -19.10
CA PHE A 15 18.28 -12.47 -19.49
C PHE A 15 19.39 -13.48 -19.85
N LYS A 16 19.99 -13.34 -21.04
CA LYS A 16 21.26 -13.98 -21.43
C LYS A 16 22.25 -12.87 -21.78
N SER A 17 23.36 -12.82 -21.06
CA SER A 17 24.48 -11.92 -21.31
C SER A 17 25.53 -12.64 -22.16
N THR A 18 25.78 -12.18 -23.38
CA THR A 18 26.98 -12.53 -24.15
C THR A 18 27.51 -11.28 -24.87
N THR A 19 28.78 -11.01 -24.60
CA THR A 19 29.68 -10.01 -25.18
C THR A 19 29.77 -10.07 -26.71
N SER A 20 29.70 -8.92 -27.40
CA SER A 20 30.47 -8.61 -28.61
C SER A 20 30.46 -7.12 -28.96
N ILE A 21 31.41 -6.70 -29.79
CA ILE A 21 32.10 -5.41 -29.89
C ILE A 21 31.60 -4.53 -31.08
N LYS A 22 31.71 -3.18 -30.93
CA LYS A 22 31.82 -2.01 -31.87
C LYS A 22 31.13 -2.08 -33.27
N SER A 23 30.46 -1.03 -33.77
CA SER A 23 31.10 0.17 -34.37
C SER A 23 30.06 1.16 -34.99
N THR A 24 30.52 2.40 -35.23
CA THR A 24 30.07 3.44 -36.19
C THR A 24 29.09 4.54 -35.73
N ASP A 25 29.19 5.66 -36.43
CA ASP A 25 29.27 7.06 -35.98
C ASP A 25 28.21 7.91 -36.67
N SER A 26 27.70 8.96 -36.02
CA SER A 26 27.35 10.27 -36.63
C SER A 26 26.68 11.24 -35.64
N GLN A 27 27.17 12.47 -35.68
CA GLN A 27 26.81 13.65 -34.90
C GLN A 27 25.39 14.19 -35.20
N SER A 28 24.71 14.80 -34.20
CA SER A 28 24.21 16.18 -34.32
C SER A 28 23.51 16.72 -33.04
N ASN A 29 23.94 17.93 -32.70
CA ASN A 29 23.28 19.06 -32.02
C ASN A 29 22.71 18.96 -30.59
N SER A 30 23.40 19.75 -29.76
CA SER A 30 22.97 20.50 -28.59
C SER A 30 21.53 21.04 -28.62
N ARG A 31 20.79 20.69 -27.56
CA ARG A 31 19.95 21.61 -26.80
C ARG A 31 19.83 21.09 -25.37
N ALA A 32 20.51 21.77 -24.46
CA ALA A 32 20.36 21.58 -23.04
C ALA A 32 18.93 21.95 -22.63
N VAL A 33 18.17 20.95 -22.17
CA VAL A 33 16.99 21.15 -21.33
C VAL A 33 17.22 20.29 -20.09
N SER A 34 17.20 20.97 -18.96
CA SER A 34 17.66 20.56 -17.64
C SER A 34 17.27 19.13 -17.24
N PRO A 35 18.15 18.38 -16.55
CA PRO A 35 17.69 17.26 -15.74
C PRO A 35 16.87 17.88 -14.62
N ARG A 36 15.54 17.81 -14.74
CA ARG A 36 14.63 18.07 -13.62
C ARG A 36 14.99 17.03 -12.58
N ARG A 37 15.84 17.44 -11.63
CA ARG A 37 16.19 16.66 -10.46
C ARG A 37 14.87 16.31 -9.77
N LYS A 38 14.36 15.11 -9.99
CA LYS A 38 13.71 14.40 -8.91
C LYS A 38 14.83 13.98 -7.96
N ALA A 39 15.35 14.96 -7.23
CA ALA A 39 15.78 14.69 -5.88
C ALA A 39 14.48 14.43 -5.12
N GLU A 40 13.91 13.23 -5.32
CA GLU A 40 13.13 12.64 -4.26
C GLU A 40 14.19 12.40 -3.18
N GLU A 41 14.07 13.15 -2.11
CA GLU A 41 14.82 13.01 -0.87
C GLU A 41 14.60 11.58 -0.36
N GLN A 42 15.29 10.62 -0.94
CA GLN A 42 15.64 9.39 -0.26
C GLN A 42 16.71 9.79 0.74
N GLY A 43 16.26 10.40 1.83
CA GLY A 43 16.97 10.36 3.09
C GLY A 43 17.36 8.90 3.32
N ASP A 44 18.64 8.71 3.57
CA ASP A 44 19.26 7.44 3.89
C ASP A 44 18.45 6.76 5.01
N HIS A 45 17.47 5.90 4.68
CA HIS A 45 16.69 5.08 5.61
C HIS A 45 17.56 3.95 6.19
N LYS A 46 18.83 4.24 6.44
CA LYS A 46 19.76 3.36 7.08
C LYS A 46 19.59 3.57 8.58
N GLY A 47 18.79 2.73 9.25
CA GLY A 47 18.77 2.84 10.71
C GLY A 47 18.03 1.81 11.54
N PHE A 48 16.88 1.29 11.12
CA PHE A 48 16.08 0.43 12.01
C PHE A 48 15.49 -0.75 11.25
N ASN A 49 16.12 -1.92 11.36
CA ASN A 49 15.48 -3.20 11.01
C ASN A 49 14.44 -3.56 12.10
N LEU A 50 13.53 -2.62 12.40
CA LEU A 50 12.52 -2.76 13.43
C LEU A 50 11.14 -2.87 12.78
N VAL A 51 10.32 -3.74 13.36
CA VAL A 51 8.95 -4.01 12.91
C VAL A 51 8.03 -3.88 14.12
N LEU A 52 6.97 -3.09 13.97
CA LEU A 52 5.88 -3.05 14.92
C LEU A 52 4.83 -4.08 14.52
N ARG A 53 4.65 -5.10 15.36
CA ARG A 53 3.56 -6.07 15.22
C ARG A 53 2.29 -5.55 15.90
N VAL A 54 1.24 -5.33 15.13
CA VAL A 54 -0.07 -4.86 15.60
C VAL A 54 -1.08 -5.99 15.49
N GLN A 55 -1.67 -6.39 16.62
CA GLN A 55 -2.76 -7.37 16.66
C GLN A 55 -4.08 -6.65 16.89
N VAL A 56 -4.93 -6.63 15.87
CA VAL A 56 -6.27 -6.06 15.94
C VAL A 56 -7.26 -7.18 16.26
N LEU A 57 -7.71 -7.22 17.51
CA LEU A 57 -8.57 -8.30 18.01
C LEU A 57 -10.03 -8.03 17.69
N GLU A 58 -10.62 -7.02 18.32
CA GLU A 58 -12.05 -6.72 18.22
C GLU A 58 -12.37 -5.25 18.56
N GLY A 59 -13.51 -4.78 18.04
CA GLY A 59 -14.17 -3.56 18.47
C GLY A 59 -15.37 -3.90 19.34
N ARG A 60 -15.78 -2.98 20.22
CA ARG A 60 -16.91 -3.19 21.13
C ARG A 60 -17.79 -1.95 21.17
N ASN A 61 -19.11 -2.16 21.09
CA ASN A 61 -20.13 -1.12 21.18
C ASN A 61 -19.84 0.08 20.26
N LEU A 62 -19.49 -0.20 19.01
CA LEU A 62 -19.28 0.85 18.00
C LEU A 62 -20.57 1.65 17.79
N ALA A 63 -20.43 2.89 17.35
CA ALA A 63 -21.59 3.72 17.03
C ALA A 63 -22.34 3.14 15.83
N PRO A 64 -23.68 3.01 15.88
CA PRO A 64 -24.47 2.65 14.72
C PRO A 64 -24.42 3.78 13.70
N LYS A 65 -24.10 3.43 12.47
CA LYS A 65 -23.97 4.37 11.35
C LYS A 65 -24.94 4.05 10.21
N ASP A 66 -25.38 2.80 10.12
CA ASP A 66 -26.44 2.39 9.23
C ASP A 66 -27.85 2.61 9.80
N LYS A 67 -28.82 2.72 8.88
CA LYS A 67 -30.27 2.75 9.19
C LYS A 67 -30.77 1.50 9.92
N ASN A 68 -30.08 0.37 9.77
CA ASN A 68 -30.43 -0.90 10.39
C ASN A 68 -30.01 -0.97 11.88
N GLY A 69 -29.40 0.09 12.43
CA GLY A 69 -28.93 0.14 13.81
C GLY A 69 -27.59 -0.56 14.03
N THR A 70 -26.85 -0.89 12.97
CA THR A 70 -25.51 -1.47 12.99
C THR A 70 -24.53 -0.63 12.15
N SER A 71 -23.40 -1.21 11.81
CA SER A 71 -22.36 -0.66 10.92
C SER A 71 -21.70 -1.85 10.21
N ASP A 72 -20.94 -1.58 9.15
CA ASP A 72 -20.02 -2.49 8.46
C ASP A 72 -18.55 -2.09 8.79
N PRO A 73 -18.08 -2.27 10.04
CA PRO A 73 -16.83 -1.70 10.52
C PRO A 73 -15.56 -2.35 9.95
N TYR A 74 -14.55 -1.52 9.70
CA TYR A 74 -13.15 -1.92 9.49
C TYR A 74 -12.18 -0.90 10.12
N LEU A 75 -11.04 -1.36 10.60
CA LEU A 75 -10.00 -0.51 11.17
C LEU A 75 -8.90 -0.25 10.13
N VAL A 76 -8.58 1.02 9.90
CA VAL A 76 -7.38 1.42 9.15
C VAL A 76 -6.31 1.78 10.15
N ILE A 77 -5.13 1.17 10.01
CA ILE A 77 -3.94 1.45 10.81
C ILE A 77 -2.87 2.10 9.94
N THR A 78 -2.28 3.19 10.42
CA THR A 78 -1.26 3.96 9.70
C THR A 78 -0.04 4.18 10.61
N LEU A 79 1.16 3.93 10.08
CA LEU A 79 2.44 4.12 10.77
C LEU A 79 3.45 4.71 9.78
N GLY A 80 3.68 6.02 9.84
CA GLY A 80 4.44 6.72 8.81
C GLY A 80 3.78 6.54 7.43
N ASP A 81 4.53 6.01 6.47
CA ASP A 81 4.03 5.75 5.11
C ASP A 81 3.31 4.40 4.97
N ALA A 82 3.40 3.53 5.99
CA ALA A 82 2.72 2.23 5.97
C ALA A 82 1.25 2.41 6.37
N ARG A 83 0.34 1.85 5.57
CA ARG A 83 -1.11 1.91 5.81
C ARG A 83 -1.76 0.57 5.46
N GLU A 84 -2.39 -0.03 6.46
CA GLU A 84 -3.07 -1.31 6.35
C GLU A 84 -4.52 -1.19 6.83
N ALA A 85 -5.38 -2.10 6.40
CA ALA A 85 -6.78 -2.13 6.80
C ALA A 85 -7.22 -3.55 7.15
N THR A 86 -8.08 -3.66 8.16
CA THR A 86 -8.72 -4.95 8.46
C THR A 86 -9.74 -5.33 7.39
N SER A 87 -10.18 -6.59 7.43
CA SER A 87 -11.41 -6.94 6.73
C SER A 87 -12.59 -6.15 7.29
N VAL A 88 -13.56 -5.92 6.43
CA VAL A 88 -14.87 -5.39 6.83
C VAL A 88 -15.69 -6.53 7.39
N ILE A 89 -16.40 -6.28 8.49
CA ILE A 89 -17.36 -7.23 9.06
C ILE A 89 -18.73 -6.59 8.97
N ASP A 90 -19.60 -7.16 8.15
CA ASP A 90 -20.91 -6.56 7.87
C ASP A 90 -21.83 -6.61 9.11
N LYS A 91 -22.63 -5.56 9.29
CA LYS A 91 -23.78 -5.45 10.19
C LYS A 91 -23.51 -5.81 11.65
N THR A 92 -22.47 -5.21 12.24
CA THR A 92 -22.12 -5.43 13.63
C THR A 92 -21.58 -4.17 14.31
N LEU A 93 -21.89 -4.04 15.60
CA LEU A 93 -21.25 -3.06 16.49
C LEU A 93 -20.13 -3.67 17.33
N ASN A 94 -19.90 -4.98 17.19
CA ASN A 94 -18.91 -5.74 17.94
C ASN A 94 -18.07 -6.64 17.00
N PRO A 95 -17.33 -6.04 16.05
CA PRO A 95 -16.53 -6.80 15.08
C PRO A 95 -15.38 -7.54 15.77
N LYS A 96 -15.12 -8.78 15.33
CA LYS A 96 -13.95 -9.57 15.72
C LYS A 96 -13.05 -9.78 14.50
N TRP A 97 -12.02 -8.96 14.35
CA TRP A 97 -11.11 -9.03 13.20
C TRP A 97 -10.06 -10.12 13.37
N ASN A 98 -9.44 -10.22 14.55
CA ASN A 98 -8.35 -11.17 14.83
C ASN A 98 -7.27 -11.16 13.74
N GLN A 99 -6.84 -9.97 13.32
CA GLN A 99 -5.85 -9.77 12.27
C GLN A 99 -4.55 -9.21 12.82
N THR A 100 -3.42 -9.66 12.29
CA THR A 100 -2.09 -9.22 12.69
C THR A 100 -1.40 -8.56 11.50
N PHE A 101 -0.77 -7.41 11.75
CA PHE A 101 -0.01 -6.66 10.78
C PHE A 101 1.40 -6.44 11.31
N ASP A 102 2.39 -6.49 10.42
CA ASP A 102 3.79 -6.21 10.73
C ASP A 102 4.18 -4.94 9.94
N LEU A 103 4.29 -3.81 10.63
CA LEU A 103 4.54 -2.49 10.04
C LEU A 103 6.01 -2.06 10.23
N PRO A 104 6.71 -1.60 9.19
CA PRO A 104 8.09 -1.17 9.31
C PRO A 104 8.21 0.15 10.09
N ILE A 105 9.24 0.27 10.94
CA ILE A 105 9.59 1.52 11.62
C ILE A 105 10.73 2.17 10.83
N SER A 106 10.40 3.13 9.97
CA SER A 106 11.35 3.75 9.03
C SER A 106 11.98 5.04 9.55
N GLY A 107 11.59 5.54 10.71
CA GLY A 107 12.18 6.73 11.32
C GLY A 107 11.17 7.56 12.10
N ILE A 108 11.38 8.88 12.11
CA ILE A 108 10.54 9.82 12.88
C ILE A 108 9.08 9.87 12.42
N SER A 109 8.79 9.51 11.16
CA SER A 109 7.42 9.42 10.65
C SER A 109 6.64 8.25 11.25
N SER A 110 7.33 7.20 11.73
CA SER A 110 6.74 6.02 12.36
C SER A 110 6.56 6.15 13.89
N LEU A 111 6.62 7.37 14.45
CA LEU A 111 6.50 7.58 15.91
C LEU A 111 5.06 7.56 16.43
N LEU A 112 4.07 7.64 15.53
CA LEU A 112 2.66 7.60 15.86
C LEU A 112 1.99 6.48 15.07
N LEU A 113 1.41 5.51 15.78
CA LEU A 113 0.45 4.57 15.21
C LEU A 113 -0.94 5.20 15.28
N GLU A 114 -1.51 5.52 14.14
CA GLU A 114 -2.89 6.01 14.04
C GLU A 114 -3.84 4.85 13.71
N GLY A 115 -4.93 4.74 14.45
CA GLY A 115 -6.01 3.78 14.18
C GLY A 115 -7.34 4.50 13.99
N VAL A 116 -7.94 4.37 12.80
CA VAL A 116 -9.25 4.98 12.50
C VAL A 116 -10.23 3.88 12.11
N CYS A 117 -11.31 3.76 12.88
CA CYS A 117 -12.39 2.83 12.57
C CYS A 117 -13.38 3.50 11.62
N TRP A 118 -13.63 2.86 10.49
CA TRP A 118 -14.50 3.33 9.44
C TRP A 118 -15.71 2.43 9.31
N ASP A 119 -16.81 3.01 8.86
CA ASP A 119 -17.99 2.27 8.43
C ASP A 119 -18.00 2.18 6.90
N LYS A 120 -18.25 0.98 6.35
CA LYS A 120 -18.28 0.79 4.90
C LYS A 120 -19.72 0.94 4.38
N ASP A 121 -20.04 2.14 3.92
CA ASP A 121 -21.32 2.38 3.25
C ASP A 121 -21.36 1.71 1.86
N ARG A 122 -22.49 1.04 1.56
CA ARG A 122 -22.87 0.73 0.17
C ARG A 122 -23.88 1.78 -0.25
N PHE A 123 -23.49 2.69 -1.15
CA PHE A 123 -24.43 3.63 -1.76
C PHE A 123 -25.63 2.85 -2.34
N SER A 124 -26.82 3.10 -1.82
CA SER A 124 -28.10 2.55 -2.29
C SER A 124 -28.98 3.65 -2.85
#